data_AF-A0A526SMY6-F1
#
_entry.id   AF-A0A526SMY6-F1
#
_cell.length_a   1.000
_cell.length_b   1.000
_cell.length_c   1.000
_cell.angle_alpha   90.00
_cell.angle_beta   90.00
_cell.angle_gamma   90.00
#
_symmetry.space_group_name_H-M   'P 1'
#
loop_
_entity.id
_entity.type
_entity.pdbx_description
1 polymer ?
#
loop_
_entity_poly.entity_id
_entity_poly.type
_entity_poly.pdbx_seq_one_letter_code
_entity_poly.pdbx_strand_id
1 'polypeptide(L)'
;MTLIEATATLGTRLELLKRDFDLATKNGPEDWQISMAAFQSVSVVVDFMSSLPGMGGLDFGLIRIMEAISSVEKGTTPSWLLNGSAGRPGVSDRVAVVRARYGAVMAYLMQVADAYRDRTKAAQYVWRKIPSRVQIELAGERGTWRSVAGWRDEFIGSTEATELKAGYLSTLHLLSDRMTGTPEERASKMIGMLAKQVA
;
A
#
# COMPACT_ATOMS: atom_id res chain seq x y z
N MET A 1 20.31 4.23 24.46
CA MET A 1 21.09 4.05 23.23
C MET A 1 20.91 5.29 22.38
N THR A 2 22.00 5.93 21.97
CA THR A 2 21.99 7.12 21.10
C THR A 2 21.91 6.71 19.63
N LEU A 3 21.53 7.63 18.73
CA LEU A 3 21.49 7.37 17.27
C LEU A 3 22.85 6.89 16.73
N ILE A 4 23.95 7.44 17.28
CA ILE A 4 25.31 7.09 16.88
C ILE A 4 25.62 5.64 17.29
N GLU A 5 25.29 5.24 18.51
CA GLU A 5 25.46 3.87 19.02
C GLU A 5 24.62 2.86 18.23
N ALA A 6 23.37 3.22 17.91
CA ALA A 6 22.47 2.38 17.13
C ALA A 6 23.00 2.16 15.71
N THR A 7 23.53 3.20 15.08
CA THR A 7 24.07 3.14 13.70
C THR A 7 25.33 2.29 13.64
N ALA A 8 26.22 2.43 14.63
CA ALA A 8 27.42 1.60 14.75
C ALA A 8 27.08 0.11 14.97
N THR A 9 26.04 -0.16 15.77
CA THR A 9 25.55 -1.52 16.02
C THR A 9 24.93 -2.15 14.77
N LEU A 10 24.14 -1.37 14.01
CA LEU A 10 23.58 -1.78 12.73
C LEU A 10 24.68 -2.13 11.72
N GLY A 11 25.68 -1.25 11.57
CA GLY A 11 26.81 -1.47 10.67
C GLY A 11 27.54 -2.78 10.96
N THR A 12 27.87 -3.01 12.23
CA THR A 12 28.52 -4.25 12.68
C THR A 12 27.69 -5.49 12.34
N ARG A 13 26.36 -5.45 12.55
CA ARG A 13 25.48 -6.57 12.22
C ARG A 13 25.43 -6.87 10.71
N LEU A 14 25.36 -5.84 9.87
CA LEU A 14 25.34 -6.02 8.42
C LEU A 14 26.66 -6.58 7.89
N GLU A 15 27.80 -6.17 8.47
CA GLU A 15 29.11 -6.72 8.12
C GLU A 15 29.24 -8.20 8.50
N LEU A 16 28.74 -8.60 9.67
CA LEU A 16 28.70 -9.99 10.10
C LEU A 16 27.82 -10.84 9.17
N LEU A 17 26.63 -10.34 8.82
CA LEU A 17 25.73 -11.00 7.87
C LEU A 17 26.36 -11.19 6.50
N LYS A 18 27.02 -10.15 5.98
CA LYS A 18 27.76 -10.21 4.72
C LYS A 18 28.85 -11.28 4.78
N ARG A 19 29.64 -11.30 5.86
CA ARG A 19 30.70 -12.29 6.05
C ARG A 19 30.14 -13.71 6.08
N ASP A 20 29.06 -13.93 6.81
CA ASP A 20 28.46 -15.25 6.97
C ASP A 20 27.85 -15.74 5.64
N PHE A 21 27.25 -14.82 4.85
CA PHE A 21 26.83 -15.10 3.48
C PHE A 21 28.01 -15.44 2.56
N ASP A 22 29.07 -14.62 2.56
CA ASP A 22 30.26 -14.84 1.73
C ASP A 22 30.95 -16.19 2.08
N LEU A 23 30.94 -16.58 3.36
CA LEU A 23 31.43 -17.88 3.82
C LEU A 23 30.55 -19.04 3.34
N ALA A 24 29.23 -18.88 3.41
CA ALA A 24 28.27 -19.89 2.97
C ALA A 24 28.24 -20.09 1.44
N THR A 25 28.69 -19.09 0.67
CA THR A 25 28.55 -19.01 -0.80
C THR A 25 29.87 -19.14 -1.57
N LYS A 26 30.95 -19.59 -0.90
CA LYS A 26 32.30 -19.75 -1.49
C LYS A 26 32.39 -20.54 -2.80
N ASN A 27 31.42 -21.41 -3.07
CA ASN A 27 31.37 -22.24 -4.29
C ASN A 27 30.29 -21.79 -5.29
N GLY A 28 29.80 -20.55 -5.14
CA GLY A 28 28.63 -20.04 -5.85
C GLY A 28 27.41 -20.06 -4.93
N PRO A 29 26.63 -18.97 -4.88
CA PRO A 29 25.45 -18.90 -4.02
C PRO A 29 24.29 -19.73 -4.59
N GLU A 30 23.68 -20.57 -3.77
CA GLU A 30 22.36 -21.15 -4.05
C GLU A 30 21.27 -20.12 -3.75
N ASP A 31 20.15 -20.15 -4.49
CA ASP A 31 19.08 -19.14 -4.38
C ASP A 31 18.52 -18.98 -2.95
N TRP A 32 18.41 -20.07 -2.19
CA TRP A 32 17.92 -20.02 -0.81
C TRP A 32 18.87 -19.26 0.13
N GLN A 33 20.18 -19.27 -0.14
CA GLN A 33 21.18 -18.55 0.65
C GLN A 33 21.07 -17.05 0.40
N ILE A 34 20.82 -16.65 -0.85
CA ILE A 34 20.58 -15.25 -1.25
C ILE A 34 19.30 -14.74 -0.58
N SER A 35 18.21 -15.51 -0.65
CA SER A 35 16.94 -15.15 -0.02
C SER A 35 17.05 -15.03 1.50
N MET A 36 17.79 -15.93 2.16
CA MET A 36 18.01 -15.88 3.61
C MET A 36 18.85 -14.66 4.02
N ALA A 37 19.91 -14.33 3.28
CA ALA A 37 20.73 -13.15 3.56
C ALA A 37 19.95 -11.84 3.34
N ALA A 38 19.10 -11.79 2.32
CA ALA A 38 18.19 -10.68 2.08
C ALA A 38 17.18 -10.54 3.23
N PHE A 39 16.55 -11.63 3.67
CA PHE A 39 15.65 -11.65 4.84
C PHE A 39 16.34 -11.04 6.07
N GLN A 40 17.50 -11.58 6.45
CA GLN A 40 18.19 -11.19 7.67
C GLN A 40 18.68 -9.74 7.63
N SER A 41 19.12 -9.27 6.47
CA SER A 41 19.52 -7.86 6.28
C SER A 41 18.34 -6.91 6.50
N VAL A 42 17.16 -7.26 5.98
CA VAL A 42 15.96 -6.44 6.17
C VAL A 42 15.45 -6.50 7.61
N SER A 43 15.46 -7.67 8.25
CA SER A 43 15.11 -7.80 9.68
C SER A 43 16.01 -6.94 10.57
N VAL A 44 17.31 -6.89 10.29
CA VAL A 44 18.26 -6.06 11.03
C VAL A 44 17.98 -4.57 10.87
N VAL A 45 17.54 -4.13 9.68
CA VAL A 45 17.13 -2.73 9.44
C VAL A 45 15.82 -2.41 10.18
N VAL A 46 14.88 -3.34 10.22
CA VAL A 46 13.64 -3.23 11.00
C VAL A 46 13.93 -3.06 12.48
N ASP A 47 14.76 -3.94 13.05
CA ASP A 47 15.16 -3.89 14.46
C ASP A 47 15.81 -2.54 14.80
N PHE A 48 16.69 -2.04 13.92
CA PHE A 48 17.32 -0.74 14.08
C PHE A 48 16.30 0.40 14.09
N MET A 49 15.38 0.43 13.13
CA MET A 49 14.32 1.44 13.08
C MET A 49 13.44 1.41 14.33
N SER A 50 13.08 0.23 14.84
CA SER A 50 12.30 0.07 16.07
C SER A 50 13.05 0.52 17.32
N SER A 51 14.39 0.54 17.28
CA SER A 51 15.23 0.95 18.41
C SER A 51 15.43 2.47 18.54
N LEU A 52 15.03 3.26 17.52
CA LEU A 52 15.21 4.71 17.50
C LEU A 52 14.03 5.47 18.15
N PRO A 53 14.29 6.42 19.07
CA PRO A 53 13.23 7.25 19.66
C PRO A 53 12.52 8.09 18.59
N GLY A 54 11.19 8.05 18.55
CA GLY A 54 10.37 8.78 17.55
C GLY A 54 10.10 8.01 16.25
N MET A 55 10.68 6.82 16.08
CA MET A 55 10.39 5.91 14.97
C MET A 55 9.37 4.80 15.33
N GLY A 56 8.99 4.70 16.60
CA GLY A 56 7.87 3.88 17.07
C GLY A 56 6.54 4.40 16.51
N GLY A 57 6.13 3.86 15.37
CA GLY A 57 5.04 4.40 14.54
C GLY A 57 5.27 4.24 13.04
N LEU A 58 6.44 3.76 12.61
CA LEU A 58 6.74 3.35 11.23
C LEU A 58 6.04 2.05 10.79
N ASP A 59 4.93 1.68 11.43
CA ASP A 59 4.09 0.53 11.07
C ASP A 59 3.67 0.55 9.58
N PHE A 60 3.61 1.73 8.97
CA PHE A 60 3.28 1.91 7.56
C PHE A 60 4.33 1.43 6.56
N GLY A 61 5.61 1.64 6.86
CA GLY A 61 6.70 1.13 6.02
C GLY A 61 7.01 -0.33 6.34
N LEU A 62 6.87 -0.70 7.61
CA LEU A 62 7.18 -2.02 8.13
C LEU A 62 6.33 -3.13 7.51
N ILE A 63 5.03 -2.90 7.26
CA ILE A 63 4.18 -3.90 6.60
C ILE A 63 4.66 -4.18 5.18
N ARG A 64 5.00 -3.14 4.39
CA ARG A 64 5.50 -3.33 3.02
C ARG A 64 6.88 -3.97 3.00
N ILE A 65 7.71 -3.65 3.99
CA ILE A 65 9.02 -4.27 4.19
C ILE A 65 8.85 -5.74 4.58
N MET A 66 7.93 -6.09 5.49
CA MET A 66 7.62 -7.48 5.85
C MET A 66 6.96 -8.26 4.70
N GLU A 67 6.08 -7.64 3.90
CA GLU A 67 5.54 -8.24 2.67
C GLU A 67 6.66 -8.51 1.67
N ALA A 68 7.61 -7.58 1.54
CA ALA A 68 8.78 -7.77 0.69
C ALA A 68 9.65 -8.93 1.17
N ILE A 69 9.93 -8.98 2.47
CA ILE A 69 10.63 -10.09 3.12
C ILE A 69 9.92 -11.43 2.86
N SER A 70 8.62 -11.52 3.13
CA SER A 70 7.86 -12.75 2.97
C SER A 70 7.79 -13.19 1.50
N SER A 71 7.78 -12.24 0.57
CA SER A 71 7.82 -12.57 -0.86
C SER A 71 9.17 -13.18 -1.22
N VAL A 72 10.27 -12.59 -0.76
CA VAL A 72 11.64 -13.11 -0.95
C VAL A 72 11.80 -14.51 -0.36
N GLU A 73 11.27 -14.77 0.84
CA GLU A 73 11.27 -16.11 1.46
C GLU A 73 10.56 -17.17 0.60
N LYS A 74 9.52 -16.76 -0.13
CA LYS A 74 8.72 -17.64 -1.00
C LYS A 74 9.30 -17.77 -2.41
N GLY A 75 10.45 -17.17 -2.70
CA GLY A 75 11.00 -17.10 -4.05
C GLY A 75 10.16 -16.26 -5.02
N THR A 76 9.40 -15.31 -4.48
CA THR A 76 8.51 -14.43 -5.25
C THR A 76 8.95 -12.98 -5.08
N THR A 77 8.82 -12.15 -6.11
CA THR A 77 9.05 -10.71 -5.97
C THR A 77 7.71 -10.03 -5.72
N PRO A 78 7.61 -9.08 -4.76
CA PRO A 78 6.38 -8.34 -4.56
C PRO A 78 5.96 -7.67 -5.88
N SER A 79 4.72 -7.92 -6.29
CA SER A 79 4.13 -7.35 -7.51
C SER A 79 4.36 -5.84 -7.63
N TRP A 80 4.31 -5.13 -6.51
CA TRP A 80 4.55 -3.70 -6.44
C TRP A 80 6.01 -3.27 -6.68
N LEU A 81 6.98 -4.15 -6.44
CA LEU A 81 8.38 -3.90 -6.81
C LEU A 81 8.58 -4.05 -8.33
N LEU A 82 7.81 -4.93 -8.98
CA LEU A 82 7.90 -5.21 -10.42
C LEU A 82 7.01 -4.29 -11.28
N ASN A 83 5.88 -3.82 -10.74
CA ASN A 83 4.87 -3.05 -11.49
C ASN A 83 5.10 -1.53 -11.46
N GLY A 84 6.27 -1.07 -11.01
CA GLY A 84 6.64 0.34 -11.04
C GLY A 84 6.95 0.80 -12.46
N SER A 85 6.14 1.68 -13.03
CA SER A 85 6.44 2.33 -14.32
C SER A 85 7.01 3.74 -14.13
N ALA A 86 7.88 4.16 -15.04
CA ALA A 86 8.41 5.53 -15.14
C ALA A 86 9.02 6.08 -13.83
N GLY A 87 9.87 5.28 -13.16
CA GLY A 87 10.60 5.73 -11.96
C GLY A 87 9.73 5.91 -10.71
N ARG A 88 8.49 5.41 -10.73
CA ARG A 88 7.62 5.37 -9.54
C ARG A 88 7.68 3.97 -8.94
N PRO A 89 7.92 3.82 -7.63
CA PRO A 89 7.75 2.53 -6.99
C PRO A 89 6.32 2.05 -7.23
N GLY A 90 6.16 0.80 -7.64
CA GLY A 90 4.82 0.24 -7.76
C GLY A 90 4.15 0.16 -6.39
N VAL A 91 2.86 -0.11 -6.41
CA VAL A 91 1.99 0.07 -5.25
C VAL A 91 1.52 -1.29 -4.79
N SER A 92 1.58 -1.58 -3.49
CA SER A 92 1.19 -2.90 -2.95
C SER A 92 -0.20 -3.28 -3.43
N ASP A 93 -0.42 -4.57 -3.70
CA ASP A 93 -1.72 -5.06 -4.19
C ASP A 93 -2.86 -4.66 -3.25
N ARG A 94 -2.61 -4.65 -1.94
CA ARG A 94 -3.55 -4.14 -0.93
C ARG A 94 -3.93 -2.68 -1.17
N VAL A 95 -2.97 -1.81 -1.44
CA VAL A 95 -3.23 -0.39 -1.72
C VAL A 95 -3.95 -0.24 -3.06
N ALA A 96 -3.57 -1.02 -4.09
CA ALA A 96 -4.26 -1.02 -5.38
C ALA A 96 -5.74 -1.43 -5.23
N VAL A 97 -6.02 -2.49 -4.45
CA VAL A 97 -7.39 -2.94 -4.14
C VAL A 97 -8.18 -1.82 -3.46
N VAL A 98 -7.60 -1.17 -2.44
CA VAL A 98 -8.29 -0.09 -1.72
C VAL A 98 -8.53 1.13 -2.61
N ARG A 99 -7.57 1.51 -3.46
CA ARG A 99 -7.75 2.57 -4.47
C ARG A 99 -8.91 2.27 -5.41
N ALA A 100 -9.01 1.03 -5.90
CA ALA A 100 -10.12 0.58 -6.73
C ALA A 100 -11.47 0.76 -6.02
N ARG A 101 -11.56 0.40 -4.73
CA ARG A 101 -12.77 0.57 -3.93
C ARG A 101 -13.11 2.05 -3.69
N TYR A 102 -12.13 2.92 -3.51
CA TYR A 102 -12.38 4.38 -3.47
C TYR A 102 -12.85 4.94 -4.81
N GLY A 103 -12.31 4.42 -5.93
CA GLY A 103 -12.80 4.71 -7.27
C GLY A 103 -14.27 4.30 -7.47
N ALA A 104 -14.68 3.17 -6.88
CA ALA A 104 -16.07 2.71 -6.88
C ALA A 104 -16.99 3.65 -6.08
N VAL A 105 -16.56 4.12 -4.90
CA VAL A 105 -17.34 5.11 -4.12
C VAL A 105 -17.58 6.39 -4.94
N MET A 106 -16.55 6.88 -5.63
CA MET A 106 -16.68 8.04 -6.52
C MET A 106 -17.67 7.79 -7.66
N ALA A 107 -17.58 6.63 -8.31
CA ALA A 107 -18.49 6.28 -9.41
C ALA A 107 -19.94 6.15 -8.94
N TYR A 108 -20.17 5.57 -7.76
CA TYR A 108 -21.48 5.52 -7.13
C TYR A 108 -22.06 6.93 -6.93
N LEU A 109 -21.30 7.85 -6.31
CA LEU A 109 -21.75 9.23 -6.07
C LEU A 109 -22.12 9.93 -7.38
N MET A 110 -21.33 9.74 -8.45
CA MET A 110 -21.63 10.32 -9.76
C MET A 110 -22.90 9.75 -10.41
N GLN A 111 -23.26 8.50 -10.09
CA GLN A 111 -24.44 7.82 -10.64
C GLN A 111 -25.74 8.22 -9.94
N VAL A 112 -25.72 8.29 -8.61
CA VAL A 112 -26.96 8.35 -7.82
C VAL A 112 -27.19 9.66 -7.06
N ALA A 113 -26.21 10.56 -7.02
CA ALA A 113 -26.32 11.83 -6.30
C ALA A 113 -26.11 13.00 -7.26
N ASP A 114 -27.18 13.74 -7.57
CA ASP A 114 -27.15 14.83 -8.54
C ASP A 114 -26.11 15.91 -8.20
N ALA A 115 -25.90 16.20 -6.91
CA ALA A 115 -24.90 17.14 -6.44
C ALA A 115 -23.45 16.74 -6.80
N TYR A 116 -23.21 15.45 -7.05
CA TYR A 116 -21.90 14.86 -7.32
C TYR A 116 -21.81 14.20 -8.70
N ARG A 117 -22.77 14.44 -9.62
CA ARG A 117 -22.68 13.97 -11.00
C ARG A 117 -21.41 14.49 -11.71
N ASP A 118 -20.93 15.66 -11.30
CA ASP A 118 -19.64 16.20 -11.74
C ASP A 118 -18.44 15.42 -11.16
N ARG A 119 -17.53 15.00 -12.06
CA ARG A 119 -16.32 14.23 -11.73
C ARG A 119 -15.46 14.92 -10.68
N THR A 120 -15.29 16.24 -10.77
CA THR A 120 -14.43 16.99 -9.85
C THR A 120 -15.05 17.04 -8.46
N LYS A 121 -16.34 17.35 -8.35
CA LYS A 121 -17.07 17.38 -7.07
C LYS A 121 -17.08 16.02 -6.38
N ALA A 122 -17.34 14.93 -7.10
CA ALA A 122 -17.31 13.58 -6.52
C ALA A 122 -15.91 13.21 -6.00
N ALA A 123 -14.87 13.46 -6.81
CA ALA A 123 -13.50 13.16 -6.41
C ALA A 123 -13.06 13.98 -5.19
N GLN A 124 -13.42 15.27 -5.15
CA GLN A 124 -13.15 16.13 -3.99
C GLN A 124 -13.88 15.67 -2.74
N TYR A 125 -15.14 15.24 -2.87
CA TYR A 125 -15.91 14.70 -1.75
C TYR A 125 -15.22 13.48 -1.15
N VAL A 126 -14.89 12.49 -1.98
CA VAL A 126 -14.24 11.26 -1.53
C VAL A 126 -12.90 11.60 -0.87
N TRP A 127 -12.05 12.39 -1.54
CA TRP A 127 -10.74 12.77 -1.03
C TRP A 127 -10.82 13.42 0.36
N ARG A 128 -11.69 14.43 0.53
CA ARG A 128 -11.86 15.15 1.80
C ARG A 128 -12.30 14.26 2.96
N LYS A 129 -12.97 13.14 2.67
CA LYS A 129 -13.47 12.19 3.67
C LYS A 129 -12.44 11.11 4.03
N ILE A 130 -11.39 10.92 3.22
CA ILE A 130 -10.29 10.00 3.55
C ILE A 130 -9.41 10.66 4.65
N PRO A 131 -9.10 9.98 5.76
CA PRO A 131 -8.18 10.49 6.77
C PRO A 131 -6.79 10.81 6.18
N SER A 132 -6.13 11.89 6.61
CA SER A 132 -4.85 12.35 6.06
C SER A 132 -3.76 11.27 6.07
N ARG A 133 -3.66 10.50 7.15
CA ARG A 133 -2.75 9.33 7.28
C ARG A 133 -2.99 8.30 6.16
N VAL A 134 -4.25 8.03 5.82
CA VAL A 134 -4.63 7.11 4.74
C VAL A 134 -4.43 7.75 3.35
N GLN A 135 -4.64 9.06 3.20
CA GLN A 135 -4.35 9.77 1.95
C GLN A 135 -2.87 9.64 1.55
N ILE A 136 -1.96 9.80 2.52
CA ILE A 136 -0.51 9.67 2.29
C ILE A 136 -0.17 8.23 1.87
N GLU A 137 -0.73 7.23 2.55
CA GLU A 137 -0.49 5.82 2.23
C GLU A 137 -0.99 5.45 0.83
N LEU A 138 -2.18 5.96 0.47
CA LEU A 138 -2.82 5.65 -0.81
C LEU A 138 -2.26 6.48 -1.97
N ALA A 139 -1.82 7.72 -1.79
CA ALA A 139 -1.50 8.62 -2.90
C ALA A 139 -0.12 9.29 -2.80
N GLY A 140 0.61 9.04 -1.72
CA GLY A 140 1.83 9.76 -1.36
C GLY A 140 1.54 11.15 -0.78
N GLU A 141 2.57 11.80 -0.26
CA GLU A 141 2.48 13.14 0.37
C GLU A 141 1.94 14.23 -0.56
N ARG A 142 2.13 14.07 -1.87
CA ARG A 142 1.63 14.99 -2.91
C ARG A 142 0.28 14.57 -3.50
N GLY A 143 -0.37 13.58 -2.90
CA GLY A 143 -1.69 13.11 -3.32
C GLY A 143 -2.72 14.23 -3.28
N THR A 144 -3.64 14.23 -4.24
CA THR A 144 -4.76 15.18 -4.27
C THR A 144 -6.04 14.46 -4.68
N TRP A 145 -7.17 15.16 -4.68
CA TRP A 145 -8.44 14.62 -5.21
C TRP A 145 -8.31 14.06 -6.63
N ARG A 146 -7.34 14.54 -7.43
CA ARG A 146 -7.07 14.01 -8.78
C ARG A 146 -6.64 12.55 -8.76
N SER A 147 -6.01 12.09 -7.67
CA SER A 147 -5.63 10.68 -7.49
C SER A 147 -6.87 9.78 -7.45
N VAL A 148 -7.91 10.16 -6.70
CA VAL A 148 -9.18 9.41 -6.65
C VAL A 148 -9.82 9.31 -8.03
N ALA A 149 -9.79 10.42 -8.76
CA ALA A 149 -10.35 10.47 -10.10
C ALA A 149 -9.55 9.58 -11.07
N GLY A 150 -8.22 9.53 -10.95
CA GLY A 150 -7.37 8.58 -11.67
C GLY A 150 -7.70 7.12 -11.34
N TRP A 151 -7.85 6.77 -10.06
CA TRP A 151 -8.20 5.42 -9.65
C TRP A 151 -9.54 4.97 -10.23
N ARG A 152 -10.55 5.85 -10.28
CA ARG A 152 -11.82 5.54 -10.96
C ARG A 152 -11.60 5.25 -12.44
N ASP A 153 -10.86 6.12 -13.12
CA ASP A 153 -10.69 6.06 -14.57
C ASP A 153 -9.91 4.82 -15.01
N GLU A 154 -9.00 4.30 -14.18
CA GLU A 154 -8.29 3.02 -14.39
C GLU A 154 -9.26 1.81 -14.56
N PHE A 155 -10.43 1.85 -13.93
CA PHE A 155 -11.40 0.74 -13.97
C PHE A 155 -12.57 0.97 -14.93
N ILE A 156 -12.77 2.21 -15.38
CA ILE A 156 -13.84 2.53 -16.34
C ILE A 156 -13.36 2.18 -17.74
N GLY A 157 -13.92 1.10 -18.27
CA GLY A 157 -13.57 0.57 -19.60
C GLY A 157 -12.57 -0.58 -19.58
N SER A 158 -11.98 -0.91 -18.42
CA SER A 158 -11.17 -2.13 -18.28
C SER A 158 -12.05 -3.36 -18.50
N THR A 159 -11.72 -4.22 -19.45
CA THR A 159 -12.44 -5.48 -19.75
C THR A 159 -11.91 -6.67 -18.97
N GLU A 160 -10.68 -6.60 -18.46
CA GLU A 160 -10.01 -7.69 -17.75
C GLU A 160 -10.66 -8.01 -16.41
N ALA A 161 -10.81 -9.31 -16.12
CA ALA A 161 -11.35 -9.81 -14.85
C ALA A 161 -10.25 -9.91 -13.79
N THR A 162 -9.82 -8.76 -13.25
CA THR A 162 -8.82 -8.70 -12.18
C THR A 162 -9.47 -8.64 -10.80
N GLU A 163 -8.75 -9.04 -9.75
CA GLU A 163 -9.22 -8.90 -8.35
C GLU A 163 -9.54 -7.45 -7.99
N LEU A 164 -8.79 -6.50 -8.56
CA LEU A 164 -9.02 -5.06 -8.42
C LEU A 164 -10.41 -4.67 -8.95
N LYS A 165 -10.77 -5.16 -10.15
CA LYS A 165 -12.08 -4.92 -10.76
C LYS A 165 -13.20 -5.62 -9.98
N ALA A 166 -12.97 -6.83 -9.47
CA ALA A 166 -13.94 -7.50 -8.59
C ALA A 166 -14.17 -6.71 -7.29
N GLY A 167 -13.11 -6.15 -6.70
CA GLY A 167 -13.19 -5.25 -5.54
C GLY A 167 -13.96 -3.96 -5.84
N TYR A 168 -13.73 -3.36 -7.00
CA TYR A 168 -14.45 -2.19 -7.49
C TYR A 168 -15.96 -2.48 -7.64
N LEU A 169 -16.32 -3.54 -8.39
CA LEU A 169 -17.71 -3.91 -8.67
C LEU A 169 -18.47 -4.33 -7.41
N SER A 170 -17.86 -5.12 -6.53
CA SER A 170 -18.48 -5.50 -5.25
C SER A 170 -18.76 -4.29 -4.36
N THR A 171 -17.88 -3.29 -4.36
CA THR A 171 -18.09 -2.05 -3.61
C THR A 171 -19.25 -1.23 -4.18
N LEU A 172 -19.36 -1.11 -5.50
CA LEU A 172 -20.51 -0.48 -6.15
C LEU A 172 -21.83 -1.17 -5.80
N HIS A 173 -21.86 -2.50 -5.87
CA HIS A 173 -23.04 -3.29 -5.53
C HIS A 173 -23.45 -3.12 -4.07
N LEU A 174 -22.49 -3.12 -3.13
CA LEU A 174 -22.76 -2.89 -1.71
C LEU A 174 -23.38 -1.50 -1.45
N LEU A 175 -22.83 -0.45 -2.07
CA LEU A 175 -23.32 0.93 -1.93
C LEU A 175 -24.74 1.09 -2.50
N SER A 176 -25.01 0.47 -3.64
CA SER A 176 -26.28 0.60 -4.35
C SER A 176 -27.40 -0.18 -3.65
N ASP A 177 -27.12 -1.43 -3.27
CA ASP A 177 -28.19 -2.39 -2.98
C ASP A 177 -28.26 -2.82 -1.50
N ARG A 178 -27.18 -2.64 -0.72
CA ARG A 178 -27.09 -3.21 0.64
C ARG A 178 -26.95 -2.19 1.76
N MET A 179 -26.61 -0.94 1.44
CA MET A 179 -26.44 0.10 2.45
C MET A 179 -27.69 0.98 2.53
N THR A 180 -28.09 1.36 3.74
CA THR A 180 -29.21 2.27 3.99
C THR A 180 -28.72 3.71 4.20
N GLY A 181 -29.61 4.68 4.04
CA GLY A 181 -29.32 6.11 4.15
C GLY A 181 -29.21 6.82 2.80
N THR A 182 -28.86 8.10 2.85
CA THR A 182 -28.62 8.92 1.65
C THR A 182 -27.36 8.46 0.91
N PRO A 183 -27.21 8.75 -0.39
CA PRO A 183 -25.99 8.42 -1.12
C PRO A 183 -24.70 8.87 -0.42
N GLU A 184 -24.71 10.07 0.16
CA GLU A 184 -23.59 10.65 0.88
C GLU A 184 -23.29 9.92 2.19
N GLU A 185 -24.31 9.49 2.93
CA GLU A 185 -24.14 8.69 4.14
C GLU A 185 -23.53 7.33 3.83
N ARG A 186 -24.03 6.66 2.78
CA ARG A 186 -23.48 5.37 2.34
C ARG A 186 -22.03 5.51 1.90
N ALA A 187 -21.73 6.52 1.07
CA ALA A 187 -20.38 6.81 0.63
C ALA A 187 -19.44 7.13 1.81
N SER A 188 -19.86 8.00 2.74
CA SER A 188 -19.07 8.32 3.94
C SER A 188 -18.81 7.09 4.81
N LYS A 189 -19.82 6.24 5.02
CA LYS A 189 -19.67 5.00 5.80
C LYS A 189 -18.71 4.03 5.12
N MET A 190 -18.82 3.84 3.81
CA MET A 190 -17.90 3.00 3.04
C MET A 190 -16.46 3.55 3.10
N ILE A 191 -16.28 4.86 2.92
CA ILE A 191 -14.96 5.51 3.05
C ILE A 191 -14.33 5.25 4.42
N GLY A 192 -15.12 5.33 5.50
CA GLY A 192 -14.67 5.02 6.85
C GLY A 192 -14.32 3.54 7.04
N MET A 193 -15.06 2.62 6.43
CA MET A 193 -14.74 1.18 6.45
C MET A 193 -13.45 0.87 5.69
N LEU A 194 -13.26 1.47 4.52
CA LEU A 194 -12.04 1.31 3.72
C LEU A 194 -10.82 1.90 4.41
N ALA A 195 -10.96 3.02 5.12
CA ALA A 195 -9.86 3.64 5.86
C ALA A 195 -9.29 2.70 6.95
N LYS A 196 -10.16 1.90 7.60
CA LYS A 196 -9.74 0.87 8.57
C LYS A 196 -9.01 -0.32 7.95
N GLN A 197 -9.07 -0.48 6.63
CA GLN A 197 -8.32 -1.52 5.91
C GLN A 197 -6.90 -1.07 5.56
N VAL A 198 -6.58 0.21 5.78
CA VAL A 198 -5.26 0.80 5.51
C VAL A 198 -4.55 1.21 6.81
N ALA A 199 -5.32 1.65 7.81
CA ALA A 199 -4.84 1.95 9.16
C ALA A 199 -4.48 0.69 9.94
#